data_AF-A0A847XXL6-F1
#
_entry.id   AF-A0A847XXL6-F1
#
_cell.length_a   1.000
_cell.length_b   1.000
_cell.length_c   1.000
_cell.angle_alpha   90.00
_cell.angle_beta   90.00
_cell.angle_gamma   90.00
#
_symmetry.space_group_name_H-M   'P 1'
#
loop_
_entity.id
_entity.type
_entity.pdbx_description
1 polymer ?
#
loop_
_entity_poly.entity_id
_entity_poly.type
_entity_poly.pdbx_seq_one_letter_code
_entity_poly.pdbx_strand_id
1 'polypeptide(L)'
;MEMGMESPVMSTTVHQDIGTTILRFFLRLAVLFFLTIDVTAGLAYILISRSVAWRELIPLGITLFCGISAGFLARWIYTGWHAFNRWLLACMAASGTLVMIGLASRQWLRVDLTGVSTIRVRPDFLAWLSIACLTAFLAVFSWRRKAVVVEPKADYSGLDAVEDSLQIPVYSSPVVVHATAGESSRESHKKRSFSIIPHGLRKKLFPRSRIRRWKRQMRNQFSSVRNVFKAPLRIFIPRGHTASSSRRKSSARLQIRVPEHRAGDILSIPTPMPRRRRGHRTSKAVKLIGKEDLRCPYCLQPVDLKDPKGVVICPICHAAHHKECWDITGSCQVPHNHAML
;
A
#
# COMPACT_ATOMS: atom_id res chain seq x y z
N MET A 1 55.25 -19.90 9.09
CA MET A 1 54.11 -19.42 8.28
C MET A 1 52.97 -20.39 8.50
N GLU A 2 52.21 -20.19 9.58
CA GLU A 2 51.00 -20.96 9.89
C GLU A 2 49.81 -20.11 9.48
N MET A 3 49.14 -20.50 8.40
CA MET A 3 47.89 -19.87 7.97
C MET A 3 46.75 -20.49 8.76
N GLY A 4 46.37 -19.86 9.88
CA GLY A 4 45.21 -20.23 10.68
C GLY A 4 43.92 -20.09 9.87
N MET A 5 43.32 -21.22 9.50
CA MET A 5 41.96 -21.27 8.97
C MET A 5 40.97 -21.10 10.13
N GLU A 6 40.52 -19.87 10.35
CA GLU A 6 39.37 -19.63 11.21
C GLU A 6 38.12 -20.24 10.55
N SER A 7 37.58 -21.27 11.20
CA SER A 7 36.35 -21.92 10.75
C SER A 7 35.16 -20.96 10.89
N PRO A 8 34.23 -20.94 9.92
CA PRO A 8 33.09 -20.05 9.97
C PRO A 8 32.18 -20.44 11.13
N VAL A 9 32.15 -19.59 12.15
CA VAL A 9 31.23 -19.67 13.28
C VAL A 9 29.80 -19.53 12.72
N MET A 10 29.13 -20.67 12.54
CA MET A 10 27.71 -20.72 12.21
C MET A 10 26.91 -20.16 13.40
N SER A 11 26.48 -18.91 13.25
CA SER A 11 25.63 -18.23 14.23
C SER A 11 24.24 -18.89 14.26
N THR A 12 23.97 -19.62 15.32
CA THR A 12 22.71 -20.34 15.62
C THR A 12 21.58 -19.43 16.11
N THR A 13 21.61 -18.13 15.80
CA THR A 13 20.69 -17.13 16.39
C THR A 13 19.28 -17.10 15.80
N VAL A 14 18.91 -18.00 14.89
CA VAL A 14 17.64 -17.90 14.14
C VAL A 14 16.42 -18.49 14.87
N HIS A 15 16.61 -19.35 15.88
CA HIS A 15 15.48 -20.12 16.44
C HIS A 15 14.64 -19.42 17.53
N GLN A 16 15.17 -18.43 18.26
CA GLN A 16 14.44 -17.82 19.39
C GLN A 16 13.34 -16.81 18.97
N ASP A 17 13.40 -16.25 17.76
CA ASP A 17 12.43 -15.22 17.33
C ASP A 17 11.09 -15.77 16.84
N ILE A 18 11.03 -17.05 16.47
CA ILE A 18 9.81 -17.65 15.90
C ILE A 18 8.74 -17.82 16.99
N GLY A 19 9.11 -18.33 18.17
CA GLY A 19 8.18 -18.56 19.28
C GLY A 19 7.51 -17.28 19.77
N THR A 20 8.27 -16.19 19.94
CA THR A 20 7.72 -14.91 20.40
C THR A 20 6.79 -14.27 19.36
N THR A 21 7.06 -14.47 18.07
CA THR A 21 6.20 -13.98 16.98
C THR A 21 4.88 -14.74 16.93
N ILE A 22 4.92 -16.06 17.06
CA ILE A 22 3.74 -16.93 17.11
C ILE A 22 2.88 -16.61 18.34
N LEU A 23 3.50 -16.50 19.53
CA LEU A 23 2.79 -16.17 20.76
C LEU A 23 2.10 -14.80 20.68
N ARG A 24 2.80 -13.77 20.16
CA ARG A 24 2.20 -12.44 19.93
C ARG A 24 1.04 -12.48 18.96
N PHE A 25 1.09 -13.35 17.95
CA PHE A 25 -0.01 -13.52 17.01
C PHE A 25 -1.23 -14.13 17.68
N PHE A 26 -1.07 -15.22 18.44
CA PHE A 26 -2.16 -15.84 19.18
C PHE A 26 -2.73 -14.93 20.26
N LEU A 27 -1.90 -14.16 20.97
CA LEU A 27 -2.36 -13.17 21.95
C LEU A 27 -3.25 -12.11 21.28
N ARG A 28 -2.85 -11.59 20.12
CA ARG A 28 -3.67 -10.64 19.35
C ARG A 28 -4.97 -11.25 18.86
N LEU A 29 -4.94 -12.52 18.47
CA LEU A 29 -6.14 -13.25 18.03
C LEU A 29 -7.10 -13.47 19.20
N ALA A 30 -6.58 -13.84 20.37
CA ALA A 30 -7.35 -14.00 21.59
C ALA A 30 -7.98 -12.67 22.02
N VAL A 31 -7.20 -11.58 22.05
CA VAL A 31 -7.71 -10.22 22.34
C VAL A 31 -8.81 -9.82 21.36
N LEU A 32 -8.62 -10.06 20.06
CA LEU A 32 -9.65 -9.81 19.05
C LEU A 32 -10.93 -10.58 19.39
N PHE A 33 -10.82 -11.86 19.70
CA PHE A 33 -11.94 -12.74 20.00
C PHE A 33 -12.71 -12.33 21.25
N PHE A 34 -12.01 -12.07 22.36
CA PHE A 34 -12.66 -11.62 23.60
C PHE A 34 -13.35 -10.27 23.43
N LEU A 35 -12.72 -9.32 22.76
CA LEU A 35 -13.29 -8.00 22.53
C LEU A 35 -14.54 -8.07 21.62
N THR A 36 -14.56 -8.98 20.63
CA THR A 36 -15.78 -9.25 19.86
C THR A 36 -16.90 -9.86 20.70
N ILE A 37 -16.58 -10.76 21.64
CA ILE A 37 -17.55 -11.34 22.57
C ILE A 37 -18.14 -10.26 23.47
N ASP A 38 -17.30 -9.45 24.14
CA ASP A 38 -17.73 -8.44 25.10
C ASP A 38 -18.63 -7.39 24.45
N VAL A 39 -18.24 -6.92 23.27
CA VAL A 39 -19.01 -5.96 22.48
C VAL A 39 -20.37 -6.57 22.11
N THR A 40 -20.38 -7.79 21.58
CA THR A 40 -21.61 -8.48 21.18
C THR A 40 -22.53 -8.78 22.37
N ALA A 41 -21.97 -9.18 23.52
CA ALA A 41 -22.70 -9.43 24.75
C ALA A 41 -23.30 -8.14 25.32
N GLY A 42 -22.57 -7.03 25.29
CA GLY A 42 -23.07 -5.71 25.68
C GLY A 42 -24.27 -5.27 24.83
N LEU A 43 -24.22 -5.48 23.51
CA LEU A 43 -25.37 -5.20 22.65
C LEU A 43 -26.56 -6.13 22.98
N ALA A 44 -26.31 -7.43 23.14
CA ALA A 44 -27.35 -8.38 23.52
C ALA A 44 -28.04 -7.97 24.84
N TYR A 45 -27.26 -7.55 25.83
CA TYR A 45 -27.77 -7.04 27.11
C TYR A 45 -28.65 -5.79 26.93
N ILE A 46 -28.24 -4.83 26.10
CA ILE A 46 -29.03 -3.62 25.79
C ILE A 46 -30.34 -3.98 25.08
N LEU A 47 -30.30 -4.93 24.13
CA LEU A 47 -31.50 -5.37 23.41
C LEU A 47 -32.50 -6.07 24.33
N ILE A 48 -32.01 -6.88 25.27
CA ILE A 48 -32.85 -7.56 26.26
C ILE A 48 -33.44 -6.55 27.26
N SER A 49 -32.65 -5.58 27.74
CA SER A 49 -33.10 -4.63 28.77
C SER A 49 -34.17 -3.64 28.28
N ARG A 50 -34.24 -3.37 26.98
CA ARG A 50 -35.19 -2.43 26.36
C ARG A 50 -36.57 -3.01 26.04
N SER A 51 -36.91 -4.22 26.50
CA SER A 51 -38.19 -4.93 26.27
C SER A 51 -38.67 -4.90 24.81
N VAL A 52 -37.72 -4.92 23.88
CA VAL A 52 -37.96 -4.86 22.44
C VAL A 52 -38.58 -6.20 22.03
N ALA A 53 -39.89 -6.22 21.72
CA ALA A 53 -40.69 -7.41 21.38
C ALA A 53 -40.29 -8.11 20.05
N TRP A 54 -39.07 -7.90 19.60
CA TRP A 54 -38.58 -8.34 18.30
C TRP A 54 -37.79 -9.64 18.43
N ARG A 55 -38.49 -10.71 18.83
CA ARG A 55 -37.89 -12.05 19.01
C ARG A 55 -37.09 -12.53 17.80
N GLU A 56 -37.52 -12.16 16.59
CA GLU A 56 -36.86 -12.48 15.32
C GLU A 56 -35.69 -11.54 14.95
N LEU A 57 -35.64 -10.34 15.52
CA LEU A 57 -34.68 -9.29 15.13
C LEU A 57 -33.44 -9.28 16.03
N ILE A 58 -33.55 -9.81 17.26
CA ILE A 58 -32.43 -9.97 18.19
C ILE A 58 -31.28 -10.76 17.54
N PRO A 59 -31.49 -11.93 16.92
CA PRO A 59 -30.39 -12.69 16.35
C PRO A 59 -29.76 -12.03 15.13
N LEU A 60 -30.56 -11.33 14.32
CA LEU A 60 -30.07 -10.53 13.20
C LEU A 60 -29.17 -9.38 13.71
N GLY A 61 -29.62 -8.65 14.74
CA GLY A 61 -28.85 -7.58 15.36
C GLY A 61 -27.51 -8.07 15.91
N ILE A 62 -27.52 -9.18 16.66
CA ILE A 62 -26.32 -9.82 17.20
C ILE A 62 -25.36 -10.24 16.08
N THR A 63 -25.88 -10.85 15.02
CA THR A 63 -25.07 -11.35 13.88
C THR A 63 -24.42 -10.20 13.11
N LEU A 64 -25.18 -9.16 12.78
CA LEU A 64 -24.67 -7.97 12.09
C LEU A 64 -23.57 -7.30 12.92
N PHE A 65 -23.82 -7.13 14.22
CA PHE A 65 -22.90 -6.46 15.12
C PHE A 65 -21.62 -7.27 15.39
N CYS A 66 -21.73 -8.60 15.51
CA CYS A 66 -20.60 -9.51 15.61
C CYS A 66 -19.67 -9.37 14.39
N GLY A 67 -20.21 -9.37 13.17
CA GLY A 67 -19.41 -9.20 11.96
C GLY A 67 -18.79 -7.80 11.81
N ILE A 68 -19.54 -6.73 12.14
CA ILE A 68 -19.02 -5.34 12.11
C ILE A 68 -17.87 -5.18 13.12
N SER A 69 -18.06 -5.62 14.36
CA SER A 69 -17.05 -5.52 15.42
C SER A 69 -15.81 -6.35 15.08
N ALA A 70 -15.96 -7.59 14.62
CA ALA A 70 -14.86 -8.44 14.19
C ALA A 70 -14.05 -7.80 13.04
N GLY A 71 -14.73 -7.23 12.05
CA GLY A 71 -14.07 -6.55 10.93
C GLY A 71 -13.32 -5.28 11.34
N PHE A 72 -13.93 -4.45 12.22
CA PHE A 72 -13.30 -3.22 12.72
C PHE A 72 -12.09 -3.51 13.60
N LEU A 73 -12.20 -4.48 14.51
CA LEU A 73 -11.12 -4.86 15.41
C LEU A 73 -9.97 -5.56 14.67
N ALA A 74 -10.27 -6.44 13.71
CA ALA A 74 -9.24 -7.06 12.87
C ALA A 74 -8.45 -5.99 12.09
N ARG A 75 -9.11 -4.91 11.69
CA ARG A 75 -8.44 -3.78 11.03
C ARG A 75 -7.54 -3.00 11.98
N TRP A 76 -7.98 -2.78 13.23
CA TRP A 76 -7.22 -2.02 14.22
C TRP A 76 -5.99 -2.79 14.73
N ILE A 77 -6.16 -4.07 15.06
CA ILE A 77 -5.10 -4.91 15.64
C ILE A 77 -4.05 -5.29 14.60
N TYR A 78 -4.45 -5.54 13.35
CA TYR A 78 -3.55 -6.01 12.29
C TYR A 78 -3.20 -4.92 11.27
N THR A 79 -2.88 -3.71 11.76
CA THR A 79 -2.41 -2.57 10.97
C THR A 79 -1.09 -2.89 10.26
N GLY A 80 -1.18 -3.40 9.03
CA GLY A 80 -0.02 -3.77 8.20
C GLY A 80 -0.19 -5.09 7.46
N TRP A 81 -1.16 -5.91 7.85
CA TRP A 81 -1.45 -7.17 7.19
C TRP A 81 -2.26 -6.95 5.89
N HIS A 82 -2.14 -7.90 4.96
CA HIS A 82 -2.97 -7.93 3.76
C HIS A 82 -4.46 -7.91 4.14
N ALA A 83 -5.28 -7.18 3.36
CA ALA A 83 -6.71 -7.03 3.64
C ALA A 83 -7.44 -8.39 3.67
N PHE A 84 -7.04 -9.31 2.79
CA PHE A 84 -7.58 -10.67 2.75
C PHE A 84 -7.32 -11.45 4.05
N ASN A 85 -6.09 -11.45 4.57
CA ASN A 85 -5.77 -12.14 5.82
C ASN A 85 -6.53 -11.53 7.01
N ARG A 86 -6.71 -10.20 7.02
CA ARG A 86 -7.52 -9.53 8.05
C ARG A 86 -8.98 -9.96 8.01
N TRP A 87 -9.55 -10.05 6.81
CA TRP A 87 -10.90 -10.54 6.62
C TRP A 87 -11.04 -12.00 7.07
N LEU A 88 -10.09 -12.87 6.72
CA LEU A 88 -10.10 -14.27 7.16
C LEU A 88 -10.09 -14.39 8.69
N LEU A 89 -9.24 -13.60 9.38
CA LEU A 89 -9.18 -13.58 10.84
C LEU A 89 -10.48 -13.04 11.46
N ALA A 90 -11.11 -12.03 10.83
CA ALA A 90 -12.41 -11.53 11.25
C ALA A 90 -13.51 -12.59 11.09
N CYS A 91 -13.53 -13.34 9.99
CA CYS A 91 -14.45 -14.46 9.78
C CYS A 91 -14.25 -15.55 10.84
N MET A 92 -13.01 -15.93 11.16
CA MET A 92 -12.73 -16.90 12.22
C MET A 92 -13.22 -16.40 13.59
N ALA A 93 -12.92 -15.14 13.95
CA ALA A 93 -13.39 -14.56 15.20
C ALA A 93 -14.93 -14.53 15.28
N ALA A 94 -15.61 -14.01 14.25
CA ALA A 94 -17.07 -13.94 14.20
C ALA A 94 -17.72 -15.34 14.26
N SER A 95 -17.16 -16.31 13.54
CA SER A 95 -17.65 -17.70 13.57
C SER A 95 -17.53 -18.32 14.95
N GLY A 96 -16.39 -18.15 15.63
CA GLY A 96 -16.21 -18.62 17.00
C GLY A 96 -17.16 -17.94 17.98
N THR A 97 -17.39 -16.63 17.85
CA THR A 97 -18.33 -15.89 18.70
C THR A 97 -19.77 -16.40 18.51
N LEU A 98 -20.20 -16.62 17.26
CA LEU A 98 -21.53 -17.18 16.97
C LEU A 98 -21.67 -18.62 17.47
N VAL A 99 -20.63 -19.46 17.38
CA VAL A 99 -20.64 -20.81 17.96
C VAL A 99 -20.79 -20.72 19.48
N MET A 100 -20.03 -19.86 20.16
CA MET A 100 -20.13 -19.68 21.61
C MET A 100 -21.52 -19.17 22.05
N ILE A 101 -22.09 -18.21 21.33
CA ILE A 101 -23.46 -17.71 21.59
C ILE A 101 -24.50 -18.81 21.32
N GLY A 102 -24.31 -19.60 20.25
CA GLY A 102 -25.18 -20.72 19.91
C GLY A 102 -25.17 -21.83 20.98
N LEU A 103 -24.00 -22.10 21.56
CA LEU A 103 -23.83 -23.02 22.68
C LEU A 103 -24.48 -22.46 23.97
N ALA A 104 -24.30 -21.17 24.26
CA ALA A 104 -24.86 -20.53 25.45
C ALA A 104 -26.40 -20.43 25.40
N SER A 105 -26.97 -20.18 24.22
CA SER A 105 -28.41 -19.94 24.07
C SER A 105 -29.28 -21.20 24.13
N ARG A 106 -28.71 -22.42 24.15
CA ARG A 106 -29.41 -23.75 24.12
C ARG A 106 -30.42 -23.96 22.98
N GLN A 107 -30.75 -22.92 22.22
CA GLN A 107 -31.80 -22.92 21.20
C GLN A 107 -31.26 -23.22 19.81
N TRP A 108 -29.96 -23.03 19.59
CA TRP A 108 -29.37 -22.99 18.24
C TRP A 108 -28.48 -24.20 17.94
N LEU A 109 -27.75 -24.69 18.95
CA LEU A 109 -26.95 -25.90 18.89
C LEU A 109 -27.46 -26.86 19.97
N ARG A 110 -28.38 -27.77 19.61
CA ARG A 110 -28.57 -29.00 20.39
C ARG A 110 -27.38 -29.90 20.10
N VAL A 111 -26.33 -29.73 20.91
CA VAL A 111 -25.24 -30.70 20.95
C VAL A 111 -25.69 -31.79 21.91
N ASP A 112 -26.31 -32.84 21.38
CA ASP A 112 -26.57 -34.05 22.16
C ASP A 112 -25.22 -34.72 22.43
N LEU A 113 -24.61 -34.36 23.56
CA LEU A 113 -23.34 -34.94 24.05
C LEU A 113 -23.49 -36.40 24.49
N THR A 114 -24.72 -36.92 24.55
CA THR A 114 -25.06 -38.24 25.12
C THR A 114 -25.29 -39.32 24.06
N GLY A 115 -25.16 -39.03 22.77
CA GLY A 115 -25.35 -40.02 21.72
C GLY A 115 -24.60 -39.65 20.45
N VAL A 116 -24.04 -40.66 19.76
CA VAL A 116 -23.30 -40.56 18.49
C VAL A 116 -24.24 -40.20 17.33
N SER A 117 -25.14 -39.24 17.53
CA SER A 117 -26.00 -38.69 16.50
C SER A 117 -25.31 -37.48 15.88
N THR A 118 -25.16 -37.54 14.56
CA THR A 118 -24.60 -36.51 13.69
C THR A 118 -25.05 -35.10 14.10
N ILE A 119 -24.10 -34.18 14.26
CA ILE A 119 -24.34 -32.76 14.50
C ILE A 119 -25.19 -32.20 13.35
N ARG A 120 -26.51 -32.11 13.56
CA ARG A 120 -27.42 -31.57 12.55
C ARG A 120 -27.40 -30.05 12.67
N VAL A 121 -26.50 -29.42 11.93
CA VAL A 121 -26.44 -27.96 11.83
C VAL A 121 -27.74 -27.48 11.19
N ARG A 122 -28.50 -26.62 11.90
CA ARG A 122 -29.67 -25.98 11.30
C ARG A 122 -29.24 -25.11 10.12
N PRO A 123 -29.96 -25.12 8.98
CA PRO A 123 -29.62 -24.31 7.82
C PRO A 123 -29.54 -22.81 8.16
N ASP A 124 -30.33 -22.36 9.13
CA ASP A 124 -30.33 -20.99 9.63
C ASP A 124 -28.96 -20.55 10.15
N PHE A 125 -28.21 -21.45 10.80
CA PHE A 125 -26.87 -21.13 11.31
C PHE A 125 -25.91 -20.77 10.17
N LEU A 126 -26.00 -21.47 9.04
CA LEU A 126 -25.18 -21.16 7.87
C LEU A 126 -25.56 -19.80 7.27
N ALA A 127 -26.86 -19.47 7.25
CA ALA A 127 -27.33 -18.15 6.84
C ALA A 127 -26.75 -17.05 7.75
N TRP A 128 -26.85 -17.20 9.08
CA TRP A 128 -26.27 -16.24 10.03
C TRP A 128 -24.76 -16.10 9.88
N LEU A 129 -24.04 -17.22 9.75
CA LEU A 129 -22.60 -17.21 9.55
C LEU A 129 -22.21 -16.49 8.24
N SER A 130 -22.97 -16.68 7.17
CA SER A 130 -22.73 -15.99 5.89
C SER A 130 -22.93 -14.48 6.01
N ILE A 131 -23.98 -14.04 6.73
CA ILE A 131 -24.28 -12.63 6.99
C ILE A 131 -23.15 -12.00 7.79
N ALA A 132 -22.68 -12.66 8.86
CA ALA A 132 -21.56 -12.17 9.68
C ALA A 132 -20.25 -12.08 8.87
N CYS A 133 -19.96 -13.06 8.01
CA CYS A 133 -18.78 -13.01 7.14
C CYS A 133 -18.85 -11.87 6.12
N LEU A 134 -20.04 -11.60 5.59
CA LEU A 134 -20.28 -10.52 4.62
C LEU A 134 -20.21 -9.14 5.28
N THR A 135 -20.76 -8.96 6.48
CA THR A 135 -20.60 -7.71 7.22
C THR A 135 -19.15 -7.47 7.65
N ALA A 136 -18.43 -8.51 8.07
CA ALA A 136 -16.99 -8.43 8.34
C ALA A 136 -16.20 -8.04 7.07
N PHE A 137 -16.58 -8.56 5.90
CA PHE A 137 -16.01 -8.14 4.61
C PHE A 137 -16.22 -6.64 4.39
N LEU A 138 -17.46 -6.16 4.49
CA LEU A 138 -17.77 -4.75 4.31
C LEU A 138 -17.00 -3.87 5.30
N ALA A 139 -16.90 -4.25 6.57
CA ALA A 139 -16.15 -3.49 7.58
C ALA A 139 -14.63 -3.42 7.28
N VAL A 140 -14.04 -4.52 6.80
CA VAL A 140 -12.60 -4.55 6.44
C VAL A 140 -12.30 -3.72 5.19
N PHE A 141 -13.18 -3.75 4.18
CA PHE A 141 -12.93 -3.17 2.86
C PHE A 141 -13.49 -1.76 2.64
N SER A 142 -14.59 -1.39 3.29
CA SER A 142 -15.29 -0.10 3.10
C SER A 142 -14.39 1.11 3.33
N TRP A 143 -13.46 1.03 4.29
CA TRP A 143 -12.65 2.17 4.70
C TRP A 143 -11.24 2.11 4.15
N ARG A 144 -11.03 1.61 2.93
CA ARG A 144 -9.69 1.62 2.34
C ARG A 144 -9.32 3.09 2.12
N ARG A 145 -8.59 3.69 3.09
CA ARG A 145 -8.08 5.06 2.97
C ARG A 145 -7.37 5.09 1.63
N LYS A 146 -7.92 5.82 0.66
CA LYS A 146 -7.17 6.20 -0.52
C LYS A 146 -5.94 6.86 0.07
N ALA A 147 -4.79 6.20 -0.06
CA ALA A 147 -3.55 6.80 0.37
C ALA A 147 -3.49 8.06 -0.46
N VAL A 148 -3.80 9.21 0.14
CA VAL A 148 -3.56 10.51 -0.47
C VAL A 148 -2.09 10.43 -0.78
N VAL A 149 -1.81 10.28 -2.07
CA VAL A 149 -0.46 10.37 -2.58
C VAL A 149 -0.11 11.80 -2.29
N VAL A 150 0.47 12.03 -1.11
CA VAL A 150 1.09 13.30 -0.79
C VAL A 150 2.20 13.38 -1.80
N GLU A 151 1.91 14.10 -2.88
CA GLU A 151 2.89 14.46 -3.87
C GLU A 151 4.07 15.02 -3.09
N PRO A 152 5.27 14.44 -3.24
CA PRO A 152 6.41 14.84 -2.45
C PRO A 152 6.66 16.31 -2.76
N LYS A 153 6.24 17.20 -1.84
CA LYS A 153 6.57 18.61 -1.90
C LYS A 153 8.10 18.66 -1.99
N ALA A 154 8.61 19.08 -3.15
CA ALA A 154 10.04 19.18 -3.38
C ALA A 154 10.63 20.01 -2.25
N ASP A 155 11.50 19.38 -1.47
CA ASP A 155 12.12 19.98 -0.30
C ASP A 155 13.22 20.92 -0.85
N TYR A 156 12.85 22.16 -1.15
CA TYR A 156 13.77 23.23 -1.57
C TYR A 156 14.52 23.84 -0.37
N SER A 157 14.58 23.15 0.77
CA SER A 157 15.21 23.62 2.01
C SER A 157 16.76 23.58 1.99
N GLY A 158 17.37 23.50 0.80
CA GLY A 158 18.81 23.49 0.59
C GLY A 158 19.41 24.80 0.04
N LEU A 159 18.60 25.82 -0.26
CA LEU A 159 19.10 27.07 -0.85
C LEU A 159 19.31 28.22 0.14
N ASP A 160 18.72 28.17 1.33
CA ASP A 160 18.80 29.29 2.30
C ASP A 160 20.08 29.28 3.16
N ALA A 161 20.98 28.30 2.97
CA ALA A 161 22.21 28.17 3.78
C ALA A 161 23.45 28.82 3.15
N VAL A 162 23.31 29.54 2.03
CA VAL A 162 24.45 30.19 1.33
C VAL A 162 24.36 31.72 1.34
N GLU A 163 23.36 32.32 1.99
CA GLU A 163 23.18 33.78 2.00
C GLU A 163 23.95 34.52 3.11
N ASP A 164 24.65 33.80 4.01
CA ASP A 164 25.28 34.40 5.20
C ASP A 164 26.80 34.71 5.03
N SER A 165 27.31 34.82 3.80
CA SER A 165 28.76 35.05 3.58
C SER A 165 29.15 36.04 2.47
N LEU A 166 28.20 36.81 1.94
CA LEU A 166 28.50 37.92 1.01
C LEU A 166 28.16 39.26 1.65
N GLN A 167 29.07 39.75 2.51
CA GLN A 167 29.14 41.16 2.89
C GLN A 167 29.54 41.97 1.66
N ILE A 168 28.55 42.46 0.91
CA ILE A 168 28.75 43.48 -0.12
C ILE A 168 28.90 44.83 0.60
N PRO A 169 29.96 45.62 0.33
CA PRO A 169 30.10 46.95 0.89
C PRO A 169 28.96 47.84 0.39
N VAL A 170 28.14 48.31 1.33
CA VAL A 170 27.07 49.28 1.10
C VAL A 170 27.71 50.61 0.70
N TYR A 171 27.61 50.97 -0.58
CA TYR A 171 27.91 52.32 -1.04
C TYR A 171 26.70 53.20 -0.72
N SER A 172 26.83 54.03 0.31
CA SER A 172 25.83 55.02 0.72
C SER A 172 25.72 56.14 -0.31
N SER A 173 24.64 56.12 -1.09
CA SER A 173 24.17 57.31 -1.82
C SER A 173 23.18 58.07 -0.94
N PRO A 174 23.28 59.40 -0.83
CA PRO A 174 22.36 60.20 -0.03
C PRO A 174 21.06 60.39 -0.81
N VAL A 175 20.02 59.63 -0.46
CA VAL A 175 18.66 59.83 -0.99
C VAL A 175 17.77 60.38 0.12
N VAL A 176 17.14 61.49 -0.24
CA VAL A 176 16.30 62.39 0.53
C VAL A 176 15.17 61.65 1.26
N VAL A 177 15.06 61.94 2.54
CA VAL A 177 13.99 61.50 3.45
C VAL A 177 12.69 62.19 3.07
N HIS A 178 11.70 61.43 2.60
CA HIS A 178 10.30 61.79 2.74
C HIS A 178 9.60 60.76 3.62
N ALA A 179 9.27 61.20 4.82
CA ALA A 179 8.44 60.49 5.77
C ALA A 179 6.98 60.49 5.29
N THR A 180 6.41 59.30 5.12
CA THR A 180 4.96 59.11 5.25
C THR A 180 4.70 57.87 6.08
N ALA A 181 4.13 58.11 7.26
CA ALA A 181 3.60 57.14 8.18
C ALA A 181 2.52 56.26 7.51
N GLY A 182 2.52 54.98 7.85
CA GLY A 182 1.59 54.00 7.29
C GLY A 182 1.79 52.64 7.94
N GLU A 183 1.65 52.61 9.26
CA GLU A 183 1.76 51.44 10.11
C GLU A 183 0.52 50.53 9.90
N SER A 184 0.65 49.50 9.05
CA SER A 184 -0.32 48.41 8.99
C SER A 184 0.36 47.09 9.37
N SER A 185 0.25 46.74 10.64
CA SER A 185 0.58 45.44 11.20
C SER A 185 -0.20 44.35 10.46
N ARG A 186 0.48 43.61 9.57
CA ARG A 186 -0.02 42.34 9.02
C ARG A 186 0.46 41.21 9.94
N GLU A 187 -0.39 40.90 10.90
CA GLU A 187 -0.29 39.76 11.79
C GLU A 187 -0.30 38.46 10.96
N SER A 188 0.88 37.87 10.76
CA SER A 188 1.02 36.59 10.09
C SER A 188 0.42 35.51 11.00
N HIS A 189 -0.80 35.07 10.66
CA HIS A 189 -1.51 33.98 11.31
C HIS A 189 -0.76 32.64 11.08
N LYS A 190 0.27 32.40 11.90
CA LYS A 190 1.01 31.13 11.98
C LYS A 190 0.03 30.06 12.46
N LYS A 191 -0.54 29.29 11.52
CA LYS A 191 -1.34 28.09 11.82
C LYS A 191 -0.46 27.10 12.59
N ARG A 192 -0.54 27.14 13.92
CA ARG A 192 0.02 26.14 14.83
C ARG A 192 -0.68 24.81 14.56
N SER A 193 -0.12 23.98 13.68
CA SER A 193 -0.47 22.57 13.63
C SER A 193 0.05 21.91 14.91
N PHE A 194 -0.85 21.64 15.85
CA PHE A 194 -0.58 20.84 17.03
C PHE A 194 -0.24 19.39 16.62
N SER A 195 1.02 19.13 16.28
CA SER A 195 1.56 17.78 16.35
C SER A 195 2.05 17.56 17.77
N ILE A 196 1.27 16.83 18.57
CA ILE A 196 1.51 16.47 19.99
C ILE A 196 2.78 15.61 20.18
N ILE A 197 3.56 15.35 19.13
CA ILE A 197 4.75 14.49 19.18
C ILE A 197 5.98 15.33 18.86
N PRO A 198 6.91 15.53 19.82
CA PRO A 198 8.12 16.31 19.59
C PRO A 198 8.98 15.69 18.47
N HIS A 199 9.49 16.55 17.59
CA HIS A 199 10.18 16.16 16.35
C HIS A 199 11.38 15.21 16.57
N GLY A 200 11.98 15.22 17.77
CA GLY A 200 13.08 14.31 18.15
C GLY A 200 12.66 12.84 18.31
N LEU A 201 11.44 12.56 18.79
CA LEU A 201 10.97 11.18 19.03
C LEU A 201 10.61 10.44 17.74
N ARG A 202 10.19 11.18 16.70
CA ARG A 202 9.78 10.60 15.40
C ARG A 202 10.95 9.98 14.62
N LYS A 203 12.15 10.55 14.72
CA LYS A 203 13.37 10.01 14.06
C LYS A 203 13.94 8.79 14.78
N LYS A 204 13.77 8.71 16.11
CA LYS A 204 14.26 7.58 16.93
C LYS A 204 13.37 6.32 16.82
N LEU A 205 12.04 6.49 16.71
CA LEU A 205 11.10 5.36 16.73
C LEU A 205 10.89 4.70 15.36
N PHE A 206 11.20 5.37 14.25
CA PHE A 206 10.94 4.82 12.90
C PHE A 206 12.09 5.10 11.92
N PRO A 207 13.22 4.36 12.01
CA PRO A 207 14.25 4.43 10.99
C PRO A 207 13.68 3.90 9.67
N ARG A 208 13.31 4.82 8.78
CA ARG A 208 12.71 4.56 7.44
C ARG A 208 13.51 3.55 6.61
N SER A 209 14.80 3.37 6.90
CA SER A 209 15.68 2.38 6.26
C SER A 209 15.34 0.93 6.65
N ARG A 210 14.95 0.64 7.90
CA ARG A 210 14.58 -0.71 8.35
C ARG A 210 13.27 -1.19 7.74
N ILE A 211 12.28 -0.29 7.63
CA ILE A 211 10.98 -0.61 7.00
C ILE A 211 11.16 -0.98 5.53
N ARG A 212 12.06 -0.30 4.79
CA ARG A 212 12.34 -0.62 3.39
C ARG A 212 13.06 -1.96 3.21
N ARG A 213 14.00 -2.32 4.09
CA ARG A 213 14.63 -3.66 4.08
C ARG A 213 13.63 -4.77 4.42
N TRP A 214 12.82 -4.57 5.46
CA TRP A 214 11.78 -5.50 5.86
C TRP A 214 10.74 -5.75 4.75
N LYS A 215 10.32 -4.69 4.04
CA LYS A 215 9.38 -4.80 2.91
C LYS A 215 9.94 -5.58 1.71
N ARG A 216 11.27 -5.56 1.51
CA ARG A 216 11.95 -6.39 0.49
C ARG A 216 12.06 -7.85 0.93
N GLN A 217 12.40 -8.08 2.20
CA GLN A 217 12.54 -9.43 2.76
C GLN A 217 11.19 -10.18 2.79
N MET A 218 10.11 -9.51 3.17
CA MET A 218 8.76 -10.08 3.16
C MET A 218 8.24 -10.42 1.76
N ARG A 219 8.59 -9.62 0.75
CA ARG A 219 8.18 -9.89 -0.63
C ARG A 219 8.83 -11.15 -1.19
N ASN A 220 10.08 -11.43 -0.80
CA ASN A 220 10.82 -12.61 -1.23
C ASN A 220 10.36 -13.89 -0.51
N GLN A 221 9.94 -13.81 0.76
CA GLN A 221 9.37 -14.97 1.45
C GLN A 221 7.98 -15.35 0.92
N PHE A 222 7.12 -14.36 0.60
CA PHE A 222 5.78 -14.65 0.07
C PHE A 222 5.79 -15.26 -1.34
N SER A 223 6.81 -14.99 -2.16
CA SER A 223 6.94 -15.65 -3.47
C SER A 223 7.22 -17.15 -3.36
N SER A 224 7.92 -17.60 -2.32
CA SER A 224 8.16 -19.04 -2.10
C SER A 224 6.87 -19.76 -1.66
N VAL A 225 6.08 -19.15 -0.76
CA VAL A 225 4.81 -19.73 -0.29
C VAL A 225 3.76 -19.81 -1.41
N ARG A 226 3.72 -18.81 -2.29
CA ARG A 226 2.78 -18.80 -3.44
C ARG A 226 3.06 -19.91 -4.46
N ASN A 227 4.29 -20.42 -4.52
CA ASN A 227 4.62 -21.55 -5.39
C ASN A 227 4.26 -22.91 -4.77
N VAL A 228 4.26 -23.02 -3.43
CA VAL A 228 3.79 -24.21 -2.72
C VAL A 228 2.28 -24.39 -2.84
N PHE A 229 1.51 -23.29 -2.76
CA PHE A 229 0.04 -23.33 -2.95
C PHE A 229 -0.43 -23.49 -4.41
N LYS A 230 0.49 -23.52 -5.38
CA LYS A 230 0.19 -23.83 -6.79
C LYS A 230 0.48 -25.29 -7.16
N ALA A 231 0.99 -26.11 -6.23
CA ALA A 231 0.98 -27.55 -6.39
C ALA A 231 -0.49 -28.01 -6.31
N PRO A 232 -1.05 -28.62 -7.37
CA PRO A 232 -2.49 -28.68 -7.56
C PRO A 232 -3.13 -29.73 -6.66
N LEU A 233 -4.28 -29.37 -6.09
CA LEU A 233 -5.36 -30.25 -5.67
C LEU A 233 -5.83 -31.11 -6.88
N ARG A 234 -5.01 -32.09 -7.26
CA ARG A 234 -5.28 -33.12 -8.28
C ARG A 234 -5.40 -34.51 -7.61
N ILE A 235 -5.96 -34.55 -6.41
CA ILE A 235 -6.31 -35.78 -5.71
C ILE A 235 -7.78 -35.59 -5.33
N PHE A 236 -8.64 -36.53 -5.73
CA PHE A 236 -10.11 -36.52 -5.67
C PHE A 236 -10.85 -35.92 -6.89
N ILE A 237 -10.65 -36.55 -8.06
CA ILE A 237 -11.76 -36.79 -8.99
C ILE A 237 -11.84 -38.31 -9.19
N PRO A 238 -12.98 -38.97 -8.89
CA PRO A 238 -13.14 -40.40 -9.11
C PRO A 238 -13.02 -40.73 -10.60
N ARG A 239 -12.17 -41.70 -10.93
CA ARG A 239 -12.07 -42.31 -12.26
C ARG A 239 -13.37 -43.07 -12.56
N GLY A 240 -14.27 -42.45 -13.30
CA GLY A 240 -15.31 -43.15 -14.05
C GLY A 240 -14.75 -43.58 -15.40
N HIS A 241 -14.56 -44.88 -15.60
CA HIS A 241 -14.16 -45.47 -16.87
C HIS A 241 -15.39 -45.91 -17.69
N THR A 242 -15.22 -45.78 -19.02
CA THR A 242 -16.00 -46.38 -20.13
C THR A 242 -17.35 -45.72 -20.44
N ALA A 243 -17.80 -45.51 -21.69
CA ALA A 243 -17.34 -46.01 -22.98
C ALA A 243 -17.77 -45.09 -24.14
N SER A 244 -16.98 -45.14 -25.21
CA SER A 244 -17.40 -45.14 -26.61
C SER A 244 -17.96 -43.88 -27.29
N SER A 245 -17.44 -43.72 -28.51
CA SER A 245 -18.18 -43.40 -29.73
C SER A 245 -18.06 -41.97 -30.27
N SER A 246 -17.46 -41.98 -31.47
CA SER A 246 -17.86 -41.17 -32.62
C SER A 246 -17.31 -39.73 -32.67
N ARG A 247 -16.96 -39.14 -33.81
CA ARG A 247 -16.77 -39.52 -35.22
C ARG A 247 -16.61 -38.15 -35.88
N ARG A 248 -15.55 -37.95 -36.68
CA ARG A 248 -15.42 -36.95 -37.77
C ARG A 248 -15.84 -35.49 -37.50
N LYS A 249 -14.94 -34.55 -37.81
CA LYS A 249 -15.01 -33.80 -39.08
C LYS A 249 -13.81 -32.85 -39.20
N SER A 250 -12.96 -33.20 -40.15
CA SER A 250 -12.16 -32.31 -40.97
C SER A 250 -12.94 -31.06 -41.38
N SER A 251 -12.39 -29.88 -41.10
CA SER A 251 -12.71 -28.65 -41.83
C SER A 251 -11.43 -28.07 -42.39
N ALA A 252 -11.39 -28.05 -43.71
CA ALA A 252 -10.36 -27.49 -44.55
C ALA A 252 -10.23 -25.98 -44.27
N ARG A 253 -8.99 -25.51 -44.10
CA ARG A 253 -8.68 -24.08 -44.10
C ARG A 253 -7.80 -23.79 -45.31
N LEU A 254 -8.35 -22.97 -46.20
CA LEU A 254 -7.74 -22.49 -47.44
C LEU A 254 -6.28 -22.07 -47.26
N GLN A 255 -5.40 -22.64 -48.08
CA GLN A 255 -4.06 -22.14 -48.31
C GLN A 255 -4.12 -21.11 -49.46
N ILE A 256 -3.84 -19.85 -49.14
CA ILE A 256 -3.59 -18.81 -50.15
C ILE A 256 -2.12 -18.97 -50.55
N ARG A 257 -1.89 -19.49 -51.77
CA ARG A 257 -0.58 -19.48 -52.43
C ARG A 257 -0.25 -18.04 -52.82
N VAL A 258 0.79 -17.48 -52.21
CA VAL A 258 1.43 -16.24 -52.66
C VAL A 258 2.59 -16.64 -53.57
N PRO A 259 2.73 -16.03 -54.76
CA PRO A 259 3.75 -16.42 -55.73
C PRO A 259 5.18 -16.07 -55.28
N GLU A 260 6.07 -17.01 -55.56
CA GLU A 260 7.52 -16.95 -55.39
C GLU A 260 8.14 -15.83 -56.24
N HIS A 261 8.76 -14.85 -55.59
CA HIS A 261 9.81 -14.04 -56.20
C HIS A 261 11.16 -14.46 -55.62
N ARG A 262 11.94 -15.15 -56.46
CA ARG A 262 13.38 -15.39 -56.30
C ARG A 262 14.13 -14.06 -56.32
N ALA A 263 14.91 -13.78 -55.27
CA ALA A 263 16.18 -13.07 -55.39
C ALA A 263 16.96 -13.13 -54.06
N GLY A 264 18.16 -13.71 -54.11
CA GLY A 264 19.25 -13.41 -53.19
C GLY A 264 19.46 -14.41 -52.04
N ASP A 265 20.26 -15.44 -52.31
CA ASP A 265 20.97 -16.20 -51.27
C ASP A 265 21.94 -15.27 -50.54
N ILE A 266 21.51 -14.74 -49.39
CA ILE A 266 22.40 -14.23 -48.37
C ILE A 266 22.39 -15.24 -47.24
N LEU A 267 23.53 -15.91 -47.07
CA LEU A 267 23.87 -16.83 -45.97
C LEU A 267 23.31 -16.34 -44.63
N SER A 268 22.11 -16.82 -44.27
CA SER A 268 21.50 -16.54 -42.99
C SER A 268 22.13 -17.45 -41.94
N ILE A 269 23.15 -16.93 -41.25
CA ILE A 269 23.69 -17.54 -40.04
C ILE A 269 22.51 -17.72 -39.06
N PRO A 270 22.21 -18.94 -38.59
CA PRO A 270 21.09 -19.19 -37.70
C PRO A 270 21.41 -18.54 -36.34
N THR A 271 20.93 -17.31 -36.15
CA THR A 271 21.01 -16.66 -34.84
C THR A 271 19.97 -17.33 -33.93
N PRO A 272 20.39 -17.94 -32.81
CA PRO A 272 19.50 -18.66 -31.93
C PRO A 272 18.44 -17.69 -31.37
N MET A 273 17.18 -17.93 -31.73
CA MET A 273 16.07 -17.14 -31.21
C MET A 273 16.09 -17.18 -29.67
N PRO A 274 16.12 -16.02 -28.99
CA PRO A 274 16.19 -15.97 -27.55
C PRO A 274 14.89 -16.54 -26.97
N ARG A 275 15.02 -17.75 -26.40
CA ARG A 275 13.97 -18.46 -25.66
C ARG A 275 13.31 -17.47 -24.71
N ARG A 276 12.02 -17.17 -24.94
CA ARG A 276 11.16 -16.31 -24.11
C ARG A 276 11.14 -16.85 -22.67
N ARG A 277 12.15 -16.51 -21.88
CA ARG A 277 12.09 -16.61 -20.43
C ARG A 277 11.08 -15.55 -20.00
N ARG A 278 9.86 -15.99 -19.64
CA ARG A 278 8.87 -15.21 -18.88
C ARG A 278 9.40 -14.94 -17.47
N GLY A 279 10.59 -14.35 -17.39
CA GLY A 279 11.10 -13.72 -16.19
C GLY A 279 10.51 -12.33 -16.17
N HIS A 280 9.70 -12.05 -15.15
CA HIS A 280 9.22 -10.72 -14.82
C HIS A 280 10.44 -9.80 -14.68
N ARG A 281 10.85 -9.15 -15.79
CA ARG A 281 11.82 -8.06 -15.78
C ARG A 281 11.14 -6.96 -14.98
N THR A 282 11.50 -6.88 -13.70
CA THR A 282 11.35 -5.65 -12.94
C THR A 282 11.99 -4.57 -13.81
N SER A 283 11.16 -3.69 -14.35
CA SER A 283 11.63 -2.53 -15.10
C SER A 283 12.65 -1.85 -14.21
N LYS A 284 13.94 -1.97 -14.54
CA LYS A 284 14.98 -1.16 -13.92
C LYS A 284 14.50 0.26 -14.19
N ALA A 285 14.00 0.93 -13.15
CA ALA A 285 13.62 2.31 -13.23
C ALA A 285 14.84 3.03 -13.80
N VAL A 286 14.71 3.53 -15.03
CA VAL A 286 15.73 4.32 -15.69
C VAL A 286 15.89 5.54 -14.80
N LYS A 287 16.92 5.52 -13.96
CA LYS A 287 17.29 6.69 -13.18
C LYS A 287 18.03 7.58 -14.16
N LEU A 288 17.35 8.61 -14.64
CA LEU A 288 18.00 9.72 -15.33
C LEU A 288 18.88 10.41 -14.28
N ILE A 289 20.12 9.95 -14.16
CA ILE A 289 21.18 10.61 -13.39
C ILE A 289 21.89 11.51 -14.39
N GLY A 290 21.16 12.51 -14.89
CA GLY A 290 21.75 13.61 -15.66
C GLY A 290 21.80 14.82 -14.74
N LYS A 291 22.90 15.59 -14.79
CA LYS A 291 22.85 16.97 -14.30
C LYS A 291 21.84 17.69 -15.22
N GLU A 292 20.78 18.23 -14.64
CA GLU A 292 19.80 19.01 -15.40
C GLU A 292 20.45 20.36 -15.74
N ASP A 293 20.81 20.54 -17.01
CA ASP A 293 21.36 21.80 -17.50
C ASP A 293 20.23 22.82 -17.63
N LEU A 294 20.20 23.80 -16.73
CA LEU A 294 19.28 24.93 -16.80
C LEU A 294 19.72 25.86 -17.93
N ARG A 295 18.84 26.10 -18.91
CA ARG A 295 19.09 27.03 -20.03
C ARG A 295 18.04 28.13 -20.05
N CYS A 296 18.47 29.36 -20.33
CA CYS A 296 17.58 30.50 -20.47
C CYS A 296 16.72 30.34 -21.74
N PRO A 297 15.39 30.42 -21.67
CA PRO A 297 14.51 30.33 -22.84
C PRO A 297 14.76 31.38 -23.92
N TYR A 298 15.38 32.52 -23.58
CA TYR A 298 15.58 33.64 -24.50
C TYR A 298 16.86 33.53 -25.32
N CYS A 299 18.00 33.32 -24.65
CA CYS A 299 19.29 33.26 -25.32
C CYS A 299 19.81 31.82 -25.50
N LEU A 300 19.12 30.81 -24.94
CA LEU A 300 19.48 29.38 -24.96
C LEU A 300 20.85 29.05 -24.34
N GLN A 301 21.47 30.04 -23.67
CA GLN A 301 22.71 29.87 -22.93
C GLN A 301 22.44 29.21 -21.57
N PRO A 302 23.39 28.41 -21.05
CA PRO A 302 23.28 27.84 -19.72
C PRO A 302 23.20 28.96 -18.66
N VAL A 303 22.35 28.75 -17.67
CA VAL A 303 22.17 29.67 -16.54
C VAL A 303 22.79 29.01 -15.33
N ASP A 304 23.88 29.58 -14.83
CA ASP A 304 24.41 29.22 -13.52
C ASP A 304 23.65 30.03 -12.46
N LEU A 305 23.17 29.37 -11.41
CA LEU A 305 22.51 30.04 -10.28
C LEU A 305 23.42 31.06 -9.58
N LYS A 306 24.74 30.96 -9.80
CA LYS A 306 25.76 31.88 -9.27
C LYS A 306 26.32 32.84 -10.32
N ASP A 307 25.61 33.07 -11.44
CA ASP A 307 26.06 34.03 -12.46
C ASP A 307 26.18 35.44 -11.86
N PRO A 308 27.34 36.12 -11.96
CA PRO A 308 27.53 37.48 -11.44
C PRO A 308 26.58 38.51 -12.06
N LYS A 309 26.05 38.25 -13.26
CA LYS A 309 25.03 39.11 -13.88
C LYS A 309 23.67 39.04 -13.19
N GLY A 310 23.47 38.05 -12.32
CA GLY A 310 22.21 37.78 -11.64
C GLY A 310 21.26 36.91 -12.45
N VAL A 311 20.43 36.14 -11.74
CA VAL A 311 19.44 35.23 -12.30
C VAL A 311 18.08 35.57 -11.74
N VAL A 312 17.06 35.55 -12.60
CA VAL A 312 15.65 35.74 -12.22
C VAL A 312 14.90 34.44 -12.50
N ILE A 313 14.13 33.96 -11.51
CA ILE A 313 13.29 32.77 -11.65
C ILE A 313 11.86 33.22 -11.88
N CYS A 314 11.24 32.75 -12.97
CA CYS A 314 9.84 33.07 -13.26
C CYS A 314 8.92 32.52 -12.16
N PRO A 315 8.04 33.32 -11.55
CA PRO A 315 7.15 32.85 -10.48
C PRO A 315 6.05 31.89 -10.97
N ILE A 316 5.82 31.78 -12.29
CA ILE A 316 4.75 30.97 -12.87
C ILE A 316 5.27 29.59 -13.31
N CYS A 317 6.36 29.52 -14.08
CA CYS A 317 6.92 28.25 -14.56
C CYS A 317 8.20 27.79 -13.86
N HIS A 318 8.78 28.62 -12.98
CA HIS A 318 10.07 28.38 -12.32
C HIS A 318 11.26 28.16 -13.26
N ALA A 319 11.17 28.60 -14.52
CA ALA A 319 12.32 28.64 -15.42
C ALA A 319 13.30 29.74 -14.97
N ALA A 320 14.61 29.44 -15.05
CA ALA A 320 15.67 30.38 -14.75
C ALA A 320 16.03 31.21 -16.00
N HIS A 321 16.14 32.53 -15.82
CA HIS A 321 16.51 33.49 -16.86
C HIS A 321 17.71 34.33 -16.42
N HIS A 322 18.57 34.73 -17.35
CA HIS A 322 19.55 35.77 -17.07
C HIS A 322 18.82 37.08 -16.78
N LYS A 323 19.26 37.83 -15.76
CA LYS A 323 18.66 39.13 -15.39
C LYS A 323 18.57 40.08 -16.59
N GLU A 324 19.62 40.14 -17.40
CA GLU A 324 19.68 40.94 -18.63
C GLU A 324 18.56 40.59 -19.63
N CYS A 325 18.29 39.30 -19.86
CA CYS A 325 17.20 38.88 -20.76
C CYS A 325 15.81 39.14 -20.16
N TRP A 326 15.70 39.05 -18.83
CA TRP A 326 14.47 39.35 -18.11
C TRP A 326 14.13 40.84 -18.16
N ASP A 327 15.12 41.72 -17.95
CA ASP A 327 14.93 43.18 -17.95
C ASP A 327 14.52 43.71 -19.35
N ILE A 328 14.98 43.06 -20.43
CA ILE A 328 14.57 43.40 -21.81
C ILE A 328 13.11 43.01 -22.08
N THR A 329 12.69 41.82 -21.63
CA THR A 329 11.36 41.27 -21.96
C THR A 329 10.27 41.64 -20.94
N GLY A 330 10.66 41.97 -19.71
CA GLY A 330 9.79 42.34 -18.59
C GLY A 330 8.95 41.20 -17.99
N SER A 331 8.84 40.05 -18.66
CA SER A 331 8.02 38.91 -18.23
C SER A 331 8.48 37.61 -18.90
N CYS A 332 7.97 36.45 -18.47
CA CYS A 332 8.27 35.15 -19.09
C CYS A 332 7.33 34.90 -20.29
N GLN A 333 7.89 34.67 -21.48
CA GLN A 333 7.12 34.32 -22.69
C GLN A 333 6.85 32.82 -22.86
N VAL A 334 7.30 31.99 -21.91
CA VAL A 334 7.00 30.56 -21.94
C VAL A 334 5.50 30.41 -21.68
N PRO A 335 4.72 29.83 -22.62
CA PRO A 335 3.27 29.72 -22.46
C PRO A 335 2.95 28.91 -21.20
N HIS A 336 2.38 29.60 -20.21
CA HIS A 336 1.93 28.97 -18.98
C HIS A 336 0.56 28.32 -19.24
N ASN A 337 0.39 27.06 -18.88
CA ASN A 337 -0.94 26.46 -18.84
C ASN A 337 -1.73 27.13 -17.72
N HIS A 338 -2.51 28.17 -18.04
CA HIS A 338 -3.37 28.91 -17.11
C HIS A 338 -4.53 28.07 -16.52
N ALA A 339 -4.57 26.76 -16.77
CA ALA A 339 -5.69 25.88 -16.43
C ALA A 339 -5.73 25.39 -14.96
N MET A 340 -4.90 25.92 -14.05
CA MET A 340 -4.81 25.42 -12.67
C MET A 340 -4.72 26.51 -11.57
N LEU A 341 -5.15 27.74 -11.84
CA LEU A 341 -5.37 28.74 -10.77
C LEU A 341 -6.80 28.70 -10.25
#